data_AF-A0A3D3YZE7-F1
#
_entry.id   AF-A0A3D3YZE7-F1
#
_cell.length_a   1.000
_cell.length_b   1.000
_cell.length_c   1.000
_cell.angle_alpha   90.00
_cell.angle_beta   90.00
_cell.angle_gamma   90.00
#
_symmetry.space_group_name_H-M   'P 1'
#
loop_
_entity.id
_entity.type
_entity.pdbx_description
1 polymer ?
#
loop_
_entity_poly.entity_id
_entity_poly.type
_entity_poly.pdbx_seq_one_letter_code
_entity_poly.pdbx_strand_id
1 'polypeptide(L)'
;MAAALPGPRLRPHVKAHKSTALARRQAEAGHRSFTCATVREVEGMAAAGLGQDLLLANETLETERLAAVQGAEVTLAVDSEATVEAAAAGGIRRVVIDVNVGMPRCGCPPEDAGRLAEVARTRGLEVRGVMGYEGHVVGLPDRGARTAMVEDSMKALLRAHDAVGGDLISAGGTGTFDINTWATEIQAGSYVLMDNAYAELDLPFRRALQILATVISAWPSHAVLNCGLKALGMDHGNPTMEDGHQVWFVSDEHITFSPATPVKVGDRLRVLPGHVDPTVAYHERMFVVDGETVVDEWPVDLRGW
;
A
#
# COMPACT_ATOMS: atom_id res chain seq x y z
N MET A 1 -9.38 11.33 -3.32
CA MET A 1 -9.61 10.51 -2.12
C MET A 1 -10.25 11.29 -0.99
N ALA A 2 -9.68 12.41 -0.53
CA ALA A 2 -10.26 13.25 0.53
C ALA A 2 -11.76 13.61 0.34
N ALA A 3 -12.21 13.79 -0.90
CA ALA A 3 -13.64 14.04 -1.19
C ALA A 3 -14.54 12.81 -0.96
N ALA A 4 -14.04 11.59 -1.20
CA ALA A 4 -14.79 10.34 -1.05
C ALA A 4 -14.71 9.78 0.38
N LEU A 5 -13.54 9.90 1.01
CA LEU A 5 -13.24 9.42 2.36
C LEU A 5 -12.59 10.56 3.17
N PRO A 6 -13.38 11.53 3.67
CA PRO A 6 -12.85 12.70 4.35
C PRO A 6 -12.36 12.40 5.76
N GLY A 7 -11.39 13.21 6.21
CA GLY A 7 -10.86 13.15 7.58
C GLY A 7 -10.32 11.76 7.94
N PRO A 8 -10.78 11.14 9.04
CA PRO A 8 -10.27 9.87 9.54
C PRO A 8 -10.79 8.65 8.77
N ARG A 9 -11.74 8.81 7.83
CA ARG A 9 -12.27 7.68 7.03
C ARG A 9 -11.23 7.05 6.10
N LEU A 10 -10.13 7.76 5.83
CA LEU A 10 -8.98 7.24 5.10
C LEU A 10 -7.74 7.32 5.99
N ARG A 11 -7.05 6.19 6.12
CA ARG A 11 -5.71 6.08 6.69
C ARG A 11 -4.74 5.67 5.57
N PRO A 12 -4.12 6.63 4.85
CA PRO A 12 -3.33 6.31 3.66
C PRO A 12 -2.19 5.35 3.96
N HIS A 13 -2.00 4.37 3.08
CA HIS A 13 -0.97 3.38 3.27
C HIS A 13 0.33 3.78 2.58
N VAL A 14 1.37 4.02 3.38
CA VAL A 14 2.65 4.58 2.90
C VAL A 14 3.51 3.58 2.15
N LYS A 15 3.25 2.26 2.28
CA LYS A 15 4.02 1.22 1.58
C LYS A 15 4.05 1.39 0.06
N ALA A 16 3.02 2.03 -0.49
CA ALA A 16 2.88 2.25 -1.93
C ALA A 16 3.93 3.23 -2.47
N HIS A 17 4.32 4.24 -1.68
CA HIS A 17 5.23 5.29 -2.14
C HIS A 17 6.50 5.44 -1.30
N LYS A 18 6.52 4.89 -0.07
CA LYS A 18 7.66 4.86 0.86
C LYS A 18 8.39 6.21 0.99
N SER A 19 7.63 7.30 0.98
CA SER A 19 8.15 8.67 0.91
C SER A 19 7.45 9.58 1.90
N THR A 20 8.21 10.14 2.84
CA THR A 20 7.69 11.13 3.81
C THR A 20 7.26 12.43 3.14
N ALA A 21 7.88 12.80 2.02
CA ALA A 21 7.48 13.98 1.24
C ALA A 21 6.07 13.83 0.67
N LEU A 22 5.76 12.65 0.11
CA LEU A 22 4.43 12.36 -0.42
C LEU A 22 3.39 12.20 0.72
N ALA A 23 3.77 11.58 1.84
CA ALA A 23 2.90 11.52 3.02
C ALA A 23 2.57 12.93 3.58
N ARG A 24 3.52 13.87 3.55
CA ARG A 24 3.27 15.27 3.95
C ARG A 24 2.20 15.94 3.08
N ARG A 25 2.19 15.68 1.76
CA ARG A 25 1.12 16.14 0.86
C ARG A 25 -0.24 15.56 1.24
N GLN A 26 -0.30 14.28 1.64
CA GLN A 26 -1.54 13.67 2.13
C GLN A 26 -1.99 14.30 3.47
N ALA A 27 -1.06 14.64 4.36
CA ALA A 27 -1.34 15.35 5.60
C ALA A 27 -1.86 16.78 5.38
N GLU A 28 -1.27 17.52 4.44
CA GLU A 28 -1.75 18.84 4.00
C GLU A 28 -3.17 18.76 3.42
N ALA A 29 -3.52 17.65 2.76
CA ALA A 29 -4.87 17.37 2.26
C ALA A 29 -5.86 16.92 3.36
N GLY A 30 -5.44 16.82 4.62
CA GLY A 30 -6.28 16.53 5.78
C GLY A 30 -6.17 15.11 6.35
N HIS A 31 -5.33 14.24 5.79
CA HIS A 31 -5.14 12.87 6.29
C HIS A 31 -3.99 12.80 7.30
N ARG A 32 -4.33 12.75 8.59
CA ARG A 32 -3.35 12.88 9.68
C ARG A 32 -2.91 11.55 10.30
N SER A 33 -3.50 10.43 9.90
CA SER A 33 -3.13 9.08 10.34
C SER A 33 -2.66 8.28 9.13
N PHE A 34 -1.72 7.35 9.33
CA PHE A 34 -1.11 6.60 8.22
C PHE A 34 -0.99 5.11 8.55
N THR A 35 -1.01 4.29 7.51
CA THR A 35 -0.81 2.84 7.59
C THR A 35 0.59 2.50 7.08
N CYS A 36 1.34 1.77 7.87
CA CYS A 36 2.67 1.23 7.58
C CYS A 36 2.61 -0.30 7.53
N ALA A 37 3.45 -0.93 6.72
CA ALA A 37 3.57 -2.38 6.59
C ALA A 37 4.80 -2.93 7.34
N THR A 38 5.78 -2.07 7.66
CA THR A 38 7.02 -2.46 8.36
C THR A 38 7.31 -1.51 9.52
N VAL A 39 8.10 -1.98 10.49
CA VAL A 39 8.57 -1.14 11.60
C VAL A 39 9.44 0.02 11.07
N ARG A 40 10.22 -0.18 9.99
CA ARG A 40 10.99 0.89 9.34
C ARG A 40 10.14 2.04 8.85
N GLU A 41 8.98 1.74 8.26
CA GLU A 41 8.06 2.77 7.82
C GLU A 41 7.50 3.55 9.02
N VAL A 42 7.16 2.86 10.12
CA VAL A 42 6.73 3.50 11.37
C VAL A 42 7.82 4.40 11.93
N GLU A 43 9.07 3.91 12.03
CA GLU A 43 10.24 4.66 12.50
C GLU A 43 10.44 5.94 11.67
N GLY A 44 10.41 5.83 10.34
CA GLY A 44 10.61 6.97 9.45
C GLY A 44 9.48 7.99 9.51
N MET A 45 8.23 7.54 9.59
CA MET A 45 7.06 8.41 9.74
C MET A 45 7.07 9.14 11.10
N ALA A 46 7.38 8.43 12.18
CA ALA A 46 7.52 9.00 13.52
C ALA A 46 8.65 10.04 13.56
N ALA A 47 9.83 9.73 13.00
CA ALA A 47 10.96 10.65 12.94
C ALA A 47 10.65 11.91 12.10
N ALA A 48 9.82 11.79 11.07
CA ALA A 48 9.36 12.91 10.25
C ALA A 48 8.25 13.74 10.91
N GLY A 49 7.75 13.34 12.08
CA GLY A 49 6.61 13.98 12.76
C GLY A 49 5.30 13.84 11.98
N LEU A 50 5.16 12.79 11.17
CA LEU A 50 4.00 12.52 10.34
C LEU A 50 3.20 11.36 10.94
N GLY A 51 1.92 11.61 11.24
CA GLY A 51 1.03 10.62 11.86
C GLY A 51 0.64 11.02 13.28
N GLN A 52 -0.64 11.28 13.49
CA GLN A 52 -1.26 11.37 14.82
C GLN A 52 -1.56 9.97 15.38
N ASP A 53 -1.64 8.98 14.50
CA ASP A 53 -1.77 7.55 14.81
C ASP A 53 -1.20 6.77 13.60
N LEU A 54 -0.17 5.96 13.85
CA LEU A 54 0.46 5.09 12.87
C LEU A 54 -0.03 3.66 13.07
N LEU A 55 -0.79 3.15 12.12
CA LEU A 55 -1.18 1.73 12.11
C LEU A 55 -0.03 0.93 11.50
N LEU A 56 0.60 0.04 12.26
CA LEU A 56 1.42 -1.03 11.70
C LEU A 56 0.46 -2.18 11.33
N ALA A 57 0.00 -2.18 10.07
CA ALA A 57 -0.94 -3.16 9.52
C ALA A 57 -0.23 -4.47 9.12
N ASN A 58 0.54 -5.01 10.06
CA ASN A 58 1.28 -6.25 9.94
C ASN A 58 1.73 -6.71 11.34
N GLU A 59 1.95 -8.00 11.50
CA GLU A 59 2.48 -8.58 12.72
C GLU A 59 4.00 -8.39 12.79
N THR A 60 4.54 -8.27 14.00
CA THR A 60 5.99 -8.28 14.21
C THR A 60 6.34 -8.84 15.59
N LEU A 61 7.52 -9.43 15.68
CA LEU A 61 8.14 -9.89 16.92
C LEU A 61 9.38 -9.04 17.28
N GLU A 62 9.66 -7.96 16.53
CA GLU A 62 10.83 -7.10 16.70
C GLU A 62 10.67 -6.12 17.86
N THR A 63 10.63 -6.64 19.09
CA THR A 63 10.38 -5.87 20.33
C THR A 63 11.34 -4.70 20.54
N GLU A 64 12.62 -4.86 20.20
CA GLU A 64 13.63 -3.78 20.32
C GLU A 64 13.31 -2.59 19.42
N ARG A 65 12.77 -2.85 18.22
CA ARG A 65 12.41 -1.78 17.28
C ARG A 65 11.07 -1.15 17.60
N LEU A 66 10.11 -1.95 18.06
CA LEU A 66 8.87 -1.43 18.66
C LEU A 66 9.19 -0.49 19.83
N ALA A 67 10.19 -0.84 20.65
CA ALA A 67 10.61 0.01 21.76
C ALA A 67 11.16 1.38 21.32
N ALA A 68 11.80 1.44 20.15
CA ALA A 68 12.33 2.68 19.59
C ALA A 68 11.24 3.67 19.12
N VAL A 69 10.00 3.22 18.88
CA VAL A 69 8.89 4.04 18.39
C VAL A 69 7.81 4.33 19.44
N GLN A 70 8.03 3.97 20.72
CA GLN A 70 7.08 4.20 21.82
C GLN A 70 6.71 5.68 22.07
N GLY A 71 7.53 6.61 21.57
CA GLY A 71 7.26 8.06 21.65
C GLY A 71 6.21 8.55 20.63
N ALA A 72 5.88 7.73 19.64
CA ALA A 72 4.81 7.98 18.68
C ALA A 72 3.55 7.21 19.07
N GLU A 73 2.40 7.71 18.62
CA GLU A 73 1.13 6.99 18.76
C GLU A 73 1.08 5.90 17.69
N VAL A 74 1.29 4.65 18.11
CA VAL A 74 1.31 3.47 17.23
C VAL A 74 0.19 2.51 17.64
N THR A 75 -0.58 2.07 16.66
CA THR A 75 -1.53 0.95 16.78
C THR A 75 -0.95 -0.25 16.02
N LEU A 76 -0.72 -1.38 16.70
CA LEU A 76 -0.10 -2.57 16.10
C LEU A 76 -1.16 -3.66 15.83
N ALA A 77 -1.14 -4.23 14.62
CA ALA A 77 -1.89 -5.44 14.33
C ALA A 77 -1.32 -6.67 15.06
N VAL A 78 -2.20 -7.46 15.67
CA VAL A 78 -1.86 -8.72 16.35
C VAL A 78 -2.87 -9.80 15.99
N ASP A 79 -2.40 -11.03 15.77
CA ASP A 79 -3.22 -12.16 15.33
C ASP A 79 -3.02 -13.43 16.19
N SER A 80 -2.18 -13.35 17.22
CA SER A 80 -1.74 -14.49 18.01
C SER A 80 -1.23 -14.04 19.38
N GLU A 81 -1.18 -14.96 20.34
CA GLU A 81 -0.63 -14.64 21.67
C GLU A 81 0.83 -14.17 21.57
N ALA A 82 1.64 -14.76 20.69
CA ALA A 82 3.02 -14.35 20.49
C ALA A 82 3.17 -12.89 20.02
N THR A 83 2.28 -12.42 19.13
CA THR A 83 2.30 -11.03 18.64
C THR A 83 1.75 -10.05 19.69
N VAL A 84 0.78 -10.48 20.50
CA VAL A 84 0.33 -9.75 21.71
C VAL A 84 1.47 -9.58 22.72
N GLU A 85 2.21 -10.65 22.98
CA GLU A 85 3.38 -10.64 23.86
C GLU A 85 4.46 -9.69 23.35
N ALA A 86 4.77 -9.74 22.05
CA ALA A 86 5.73 -8.84 21.43
C ALA A 86 5.29 -7.37 21.51
N ALA A 87 4.00 -7.08 21.30
CA ALA A 87 3.46 -5.72 21.43
C ALA A 87 3.68 -5.18 22.85
N ALA A 88 3.32 -5.97 23.86
CA ALA A 88 3.49 -5.61 25.27
C ALA A 88 4.96 -5.45 25.66
N ALA A 89 5.83 -6.37 25.26
CA ALA A 89 7.27 -6.31 25.54
C ALA A 89 7.95 -5.14 24.81
N GLY A 90 7.49 -4.81 23.61
CA GLY A 90 7.91 -3.64 22.83
C GLY A 90 7.32 -2.32 23.33
N GLY A 91 6.51 -2.33 24.40
CA GLY A 91 5.89 -1.15 25.01
C GLY A 91 4.86 -0.43 24.15
N ILE A 92 4.28 -1.12 23.17
CA ILE A 92 3.13 -0.64 22.42
C ILE A 92 1.92 -0.61 23.36
N ARG A 93 1.12 0.46 23.27
CA ARG A 93 -0.07 0.62 24.12
C ARG A 93 -1.35 0.16 23.42
N ARG A 94 -1.44 0.33 22.10
CA ARG A 94 -2.65 0.09 21.33
C ARG A 94 -2.45 -1.03 20.32
N VAL A 95 -3.43 -1.92 20.27
CA VAL A 95 -3.46 -2.99 19.28
C VAL A 95 -4.79 -3.04 18.55
N VAL A 96 -4.77 -3.60 17.36
CA VAL A 96 -5.95 -3.98 16.59
C VAL A 96 -5.85 -5.48 16.29
N ILE A 97 -6.97 -6.21 16.42
CA ILE A 97 -6.97 -7.64 16.14
C ILE A 97 -7.05 -7.85 14.63
N ASP A 98 -6.03 -8.44 14.01
CA ASP A 98 -6.09 -8.80 12.59
C ASP A 98 -6.90 -10.09 12.42
N VAL A 99 -7.85 -10.06 11.49
CA VAL A 99 -8.84 -11.11 11.27
C VAL A 99 -8.77 -11.56 9.82
N ASN A 100 -8.67 -12.87 9.62
CA ASN A 100 -8.75 -13.44 8.29
C ASN A 100 -10.19 -13.36 7.75
N VAL A 101 -10.40 -12.47 6.78
CA VAL A 101 -11.68 -12.22 6.12
C VAL A 101 -11.83 -12.92 4.76
N GLY A 102 -11.01 -13.97 4.52
CA GLY A 102 -11.04 -14.78 3.29
C GLY A 102 -9.72 -14.80 2.50
N MET A 103 -8.69 -14.07 2.94
CA MET A 103 -7.36 -14.12 2.35
C MET A 103 -6.39 -14.90 3.25
N PRO A 104 -5.93 -16.11 2.87
CA PRO A 104 -5.04 -16.91 3.71
C PRO A 104 -3.61 -16.32 3.73
N ARG A 105 -3.43 -15.21 4.46
CA ARG A 105 -2.14 -14.51 4.65
C ARG A 105 -1.78 -14.42 6.14
N CYS A 106 -2.38 -13.47 6.85
CA CYS A 106 -2.30 -13.30 8.31
C CYS A 106 -3.73 -13.20 8.87
N GLY A 107 -3.83 -13.03 10.18
CA GLY A 107 -5.08 -12.78 10.88
C GLY A 107 -5.68 -14.03 11.49
N CYS A 108 -6.22 -13.89 12.69
CA CYS A 108 -6.85 -14.99 13.39
C CYS A 108 -8.19 -15.37 12.74
N PRO A 109 -8.71 -16.58 12.98
CA PRO A 109 -10.09 -16.90 12.64
C PRO A 109 -11.06 -15.90 13.31
N PRO A 110 -12.15 -15.47 12.63
CA PRO A 110 -13.12 -14.54 13.19
C PRO A 110 -13.68 -14.97 14.56
N GLU A 111 -13.89 -16.26 14.76
CA GLU A 111 -14.37 -16.84 16.02
C GLU A 111 -13.36 -16.78 17.17
N ASP A 112 -12.06 -16.62 16.87
CA ASP A 112 -10.99 -16.54 17.88
C ASP A 112 -10.67 -15.09 18.29
N ALA A 113 -11.13 -14.11 17.51
CA ALA A 113 -10.81 -12.69 17.70
C ALA A 113 -11.17 -12.17 19.10
N GLY A 114 -12.33 -12.55 19.63
CA GLY A 114 -12.75 -12.16 20.99
C GLY A 114 -11.84 -12.71 22.09
N ARG A 115 -11.39 -13.97 21.94
CA ARG A 115 -10.44 -14.59 22.90
C ARG A 115 -9.10 -13.86 22.85
N LEU A 116 -8.58 -13.61 21.66
CA LEU A 116 -7.30 -12.92 21.49
C LEU A 116 -7.34 -11.46 22.01
N ALA A 117 -8.45 -10.76 21.79
CA ALA A 117 -8.68 -9.44 22.36
C ALA A 117 -8.63 -9.45 23.90
N GLU A 118 -9.22 -10.48 24.53
CA GLU A 118 -9.13 -10.61 25.98
C GLU A 118 -7.70 -10.85 26.45
N VAL A 119 -6.95 -11.72 25.77
CA VAL A 119 -5.51 -11.91 26.06
C VAL A 119 -4.77 -10.57 26.00
N ALA A 120 -4.95 -9.79 24.93
CA ALA A 120 -4.33 -8.46 24.81
C ALA A 120 -4.69 -7.52 25.98
N ARG A 121 -5.95 -7.49 26.43
CA ARG A 121 -6.37 -6.69 27.58
C ARG A 121 -5.75 -7.15 28.89
N THR A 122 -5.65 -8.45 29.14
CA THR A 122 -4.96 -8.97 30.34
C THR A 122 -3.48 -8.60 30.38
N ARG A 123 -2.88 -8.33 29.21
CA ARG A 123 -1.52 -7.81 29.04
C ARG A 123 -1.40 -6.30 29.17
N GLY A 124 -2.50 -5.60 29.49
CA GLY A 124 -2.53 -4.16 29.67
C GLY A 124 -2.59 -3.36 28.37
N LEU A 125 -2.88 -3.99 27.24
CA LEU A 125 -3.01 -3.33 25.94
C LEU A 125 -4.42 -2.78 25.73
N GLU A 126 -4.51 -1.61 25.11
CA GLU A 126 -5.74 -1.01 24.61
C GLU A 126 -6.12 -1.66 23.27
N VAL A 127 -7.14 -2.51 23.27
CA VAL A 127 -7.69 -3.11 22.04
C VAL A 127 -8.64 -2.12 21.36
N ARG A 128 -8.26 -1.62 20.19
CA ARG A 128 -8.98 -0.59 19.43
C ARG A 128 -10.12 -1.14 18.56
N GLY A 129 -10.07 -2.43 18.24
CA GLY A 129 -11.08 -3.11 17.43
C GLY A 129 -10.45 -4.15 16.53
N VAL A 130 -10.93 -4.22 15.29
CA VAL A 130 -10.50 -5.24 14.32
C VAL A 130 -9.94 -4.62 13.04
N MET A 131 -9.03 -5.36 12.42
CA MET A 131 -8.50 -5.13 11.09
C MET A 131 -8.79 -6.38 10.26
N GLY A 132 -9.11 -6.20 8.99
CA GLY A 132 -9.28 -7.33 8.08
C GLY A 132 -9.18 -6.89 6.63
N TYR A 133 -8.10 -7.28 5.96
CA TYR A 133 -7.80 -6.81 4.60
C TYR A 133 -8.31 -7.79 3.54
N GLU A 134 -9.27 -7.36 2.73
CA GLU A 134 -9.87 -8.12 1.63
C GLU A 134 -9.01 -8.10 0.34
N GLY A 135 -7.70 -8.28 0.47
CA GLY A 135 -6.74 -8.14 -0.63
C GLY A 135 -6.97 -9.03 -1.87
N HIS A 136 -7.62 -10.18 -1.69
CA HIS A 136 -8.00 -11.08 -2.78
C HIS A 136 -9.15 -10.53 -3.66
N VAL A 137 -9.81 -9.46 -3.21
CA VAL A 137 -10.98 -8.85 -3.87
C VAL A 137 -10.60 -7.54 -4.57
N VAL A 138 -9.58 -6.82 -4.10
CA VAL A 138 -9.30 -5.44 -4.52
C VAL A 138 -9.05 -5.26 -6.02
N GLY A 139 -8.49 -6.28 -6.67
CA GLY A 139 -8.15 -6.25 -8.09
C GLY A 139 -9.20 -6.88 -9.02
N LEU A 140 -10.37 -7.32 -8.52
CA LEU A 140 -11.35 -7.98 -9.37
C LEU A 140 -11.96 -7.00 -10.39
N PRO A 141 -11.89 -7.28 -11.71
CA PRO A 141 -12.39 -6.35 -12.73
C PRO A 141 -13.91 -6.12 -12.66
N ASP A 142 -14.68 -7.19 -12.46
CA ASP A 142 -16.12 -7.09 -12.35
C ASP A 142 -16.53 -6.43 -11.03
N ARG A 143 -17.02 -5.19 -11.12
CA ARG A 143 -17.40 -4.39 -9.95
C ARG A 143 -18.52 -5.04 -9.13
N GLY A 144 -19.44 -5.77 -9.76
CA GLY A 144 -20.54 -6.46 -9.08
C GLY A 144 -20.03 -7.59 -8.18
N ALA A 145 -19.23 -8.48 -8.73
CA ALA A 145 -18.53 -9.55 -8.01
C ALA A 145 -17.61 -8.97 -6.93
N ARG A 146 -16.86 -7.91 -7.24
CA ARG A 146 -16.02 -7.21 -6.27
C ARG A 146 -16.85 -6.70 -5.09
N THR A 147 -18.00 -6.06 -5.34
CA THR A 147 -18.90 -5.55 -4.28
C THR A 147 -19.46 -6.68 -3.42
N ALA A 148 -19.94 -7.77 -4.02
CA ALA A 148 -20.48 -8.91 -3.30
C ALA A 148 -19.41 -9.59 -2.41
N MET A 149 -18.19 -9.74 -2.91
CA MET A 149 -17.11 -10.34 -2.14
C MET A 149 -16.60 -9.44 -1.01
N VAL A 150 -16.57 -8.11 -1.21
CA VAL A 150 -16.30 -7.16 -0.11
C VAL A 150 -17.35 -7.33 0.99
N GLU A 151 -18.64 -7.42 0.63
CA GLU A 151 -19.72 -7.63 1.60
C GLU A 151 -19.49 -8.92 2.42
N ASP A 152 -19.12 -10.02 1.77
CA ASP A 152 -18.87 -11.29 2.46
C ASP A 152 -17.65 -11.25 3.38
N SER A 153 -16.54 -10.61 2.95
CA SER A 153 -15.40 -10.34 3.82
C SER A 153 -15.78 -9.47 5.02
N MET A 154 -16.57 -8.42 4.81
CA MET A 154 -16.98 -7.51 5.88
C MET A 154 -17.98 -8.16 6.84
N LYS A 155 -18.83 -9.10 6.41
CA LYS A 155 -19.66 -9.91 7.33
C LYS A 155 -18.81 -10.73 8.30
N ALA A 156 -17.66 -11.24 7.87
CA ALA A 156 -16.73 -11.93 8.77
C ALA A 156 -16.10 -10.94 9.76
N LEU A 157 -15.63 -9.80 9.27
CA LEU A 157 -14.99 -8.77 10.09
C LEU A 157 -15.93 -8.16 11.14
N LEU A 158 -17.18 -7.87 10.76
CA LEU A 158 -18.20 -7.33 11.67
C LEU A 158 -18.55 -8.32 12.78
N ARG A 159 -18.65 -9.62 12.47
CA ARG A 159 -18.87 -10.65 13.51
C ARG A 159 -17.71 -10.73 14.50
N ALA A 160 -16.47 -10.59 14.02
CA ALA A 160 -15.30 -10.50 14.90
C ALA A 160 -15.34 -9.20 15.73
N HIS A 161 -15.71 -8.07 15.12
CA HIS A 161 -15.86 -6.78 15.81
C HIS A 161 -16.91 -6.85 16.92
N ASP A 162 -18.05 -7.51 16.71
CA ASP A 162 -19.08 -7.68 17.75
C ASP A 162 -18.53 -8.40 19.00
N ALA A 163 -17.59 -9.34 18.83
CA ALA A 163 -16.95 -10.04 19.93
C ALA A 163 -15.78 -9.25 20.55
N VAL A 164 -15.08 -8.43 19.76
CA VAL A 164 -13.90 -7.67 20.19
C VAL A 164 -14.30 -6.32 20.81
N GLY A 165 -15.29 -5.62 20.27
CA GLY A 165 -15.61 -4.23 20.62
C GLY A 165 -14.58 -3.22 20.09
N GLY A 166 -14.63 -1.97 20.58
CA GLY A 166 -13.72 -0.89 20.14
C GLY A 166 -14.29 0.01 19.05
N ASP A 167 -13.54 1.05 18.69
CA ASP A 167 -13.95 2.09 17.73
C ASP A 167 -13.49 1.82 16.29
N LEU A 168 -12.63 0.82 16.10
CA LEU A 168 -11.94 0.56 14.83
C LEU A 168 -12.46 -0.69 14.12
N ILE A 169 -12.85 -0.50 12.85
CA ILE A 169 -13.00 -1.54 11.84
C ILE A 169 -12.19 -1.07 10.64
N SER A 170 -10.93 -1.49 10.57
CA SER A 170 -9.97 -1.02 9.57
C SER A 170 -9.82 -2.06 8.45
N ALA A 171 -10.06 -1.66 7.21
CA ALA A 171 -10.05 -2.58 6.07
C ALA A 171 -9.77 -1.83 4.75
N GLY A 172 -9.96 -2.48 3.61
CA GLY A 172 -10.06 -1.78 2.34
C GLY A 172 -8.75 -1.39 1.69
N GLY A 173 -8.77 -1.40 0.36
CA GLY A 173 -7.67 -0.96 -0.48
C GLY A 173 -8.13 0.00 -1.57
N THR A 174 -7.23 0.37 -2.47
CA THR A 174 -7.51 1.30 -3.57
C THR A 174 -8.68 0.84 -4.45
N GLY A 175 -8.85 -0.46 -4.67
CA GLY A 175 -9.94 -0.99 -5.51
C GLY A 175 -11.29 -1.17 -4.81
N THR A 176 -11.31 -1.10 -3.47
CA THR A 176 -12.53 -1.27 -2.67
C THR A 176 -12.92 -0.01 -1.89
N PHE A 177 -12.17 1.08 -2.04
CA PHE A 177 -12.28 2.29 -1.21
C PHE A 177 -13.68 2.91 -1.17
N ASP A 178 -14.43 2.83 -2.26
CA ASP A 178 -15.76 3.44 -2.43
C ASP A 178 -16.91 2.47 -2.17
N ILE A 179 -16.66 1.16 -2.30
CA ILE A 179 -17.66 0.11 -2.10
C ILE A 179 -17.62 -0.50 -0.69
N ASN A 180 -16.50 -0.38 0.03
CA ASN A 180 -16.41 -0.82 1.41
C ASN A 180 -17.03 0.24 2.35
N THR A 181 -18.34 0.13 2.56
CA THR A 181 -19.11 1.05 3.42
C THR A 181 -19.20 0.60 4.87
N TRP A 182 -18.73 -0.61 5.19
CA TRP A 182 -18.82 -1.22 6.52
C TRP A 182 -17.65 -0.81 7.43
N ALA A 183 -16.46 -0.64 6.86
CA ALA A 183 -15.28 -0.24 7.60
C ALA A 183 -15.40 1.21 8.12
N THR A 184 -14.92 1.45 9.34
CA THR A 184 -14.85 2.80 9.91
C THR A 184 -13.71 3.60 9.28
N GLU A 185 -12.65 2.94 8.81
CA GLU A 185 -11.57 3.54 8.02
C GLU A 185 -11.06 2.62 6.90
N ILE A 186 -10.51 3.22 5.85
CA ILE A 186 -9.96 2.54 4.68
C ILE A 186 -8.43 2.72 4.58
N GLN A 187 -7.70 1.64 4.29
CA GLN A 187 -6.24 1.60 4.23
C GLN A 187 -5.66 1.73 2.80
N ALA A 188 -6.31 2.49 1.90
CA ALA A 188 -5.87 2.60 0.51
C ALA A 188 -4.53 3.33 0.39
N GLY A 189 -3.62 2.79 -0.46
CA GLY A 189 -2.29 3.36 -0.71
C GLY A 189 -2.06 3.72 -2.18
N SER A 190 -2.16 2.73 -3.09
CA SER A 190 -1.79 2.87 -4.49
C SER A 190 -2.60 3.95 -5.25
N TYR A 191 -3.76 4.41 -4.74
CA TYR A 191 -4.57 5.47 -5.34
C TYR A 191 -3.79 6.76 -5.65
N VAL A 192 -2.69 7.01 -4.94
CA VAL A 192 -1.89 8.24 -5.08
C VAL A 192 -0.93 8.20 -6.26
N LEU A 193 -0.61 7.00 -6.78
CA LEU A 193 0.33 6.79 -7.88
C LEU A 193 -0.28 6.02 -9.05
N MET A 194 -1.11 5.01 -8.78
CA MET A 194 -1.78 4.10 -9.70
C MET A 194 -0.82 3.32 -10.62
N ASP A 195 -1.27 2.17 -11.13
CA ASP A 195 -0.52 1.28 -12.02
C ASP A 195 -1.45 0.68 -13.08
N ASN A 196 -0.90 -0.20 -13.94
CA ASN A 196 -1.69 -0.89 -14.96
C ASN A 196 -2.72 -1.84 -14.37
N ALA A 197 -2.40 -2.56 -13.29
CA ALA A 197 -3.34 -3.46 -12.64
C ALA A 197 -4.60 -2.73 -12.15
N TYR A 198 -4.44 -1.57 -11.51
CA TYR A 198 -5.57 -0.75 -11.11
C TYR A 198 -6.25 0.01 -12.26
N ALA A 199 -5.56 0.23 -13.39
CA ALA A 199 -6.16 0.90 -14.55
C ALA A 199 -7.15 0.01 -15.33
N GLU A 200 -7.17 -1.30 -15.06
CA GLU A 200 -8.22 -2.19 -15.55
C GLU A 200 -9.55 -1.97 -14.81
N LEU A 201 -9.53 -1.26 -13.68
CA LEU A 201 -10.70 -0.96 -12.88
C LEU A 201 -11.24 0.44 -13.21
N ASP A 202 -12.56 0.59 -13.16
CA ASP A 202 -13.23 1.90 -13.28
C ASP A 202 -13.11 2.69 -11.96
N LEU A 203 -11.92 3.26 -11.73
CA LEU A 203 -11.58 4.07 -10.56
C LEU A 203 -11.29 5.53 -10.97
N PRO A 204 -11.61 6.52 -10.13
CA PRO A 204 -11.49 7.94 -10.48
C PRO A 204 -10.06 8.50 -10.34
N PHE A 205 -9.04 7.64 -10.39
CA PHE A 205 -7.64 8.02 -10.16
C PHE A 205 -6.82 7.92 -11.45
N ARG A 206 -5.87 8.83 -11.64
CA ARG A 206 -4.98 8.84 -12.80
C ARG A 206 -3.66 8.16 -12.47
N ARG A 207 -3.08 7.45 -13.45
CA ARG A 207 -1.69 7.00 -13.41
C ARG A 207 -0.76 8.21 -13.34
N ALA A 208 -0.01 8.28 -12.25
CA ALA A 208 0.96 9.33 -11.95
C ALA A 208 2.39 8.77 -11.87
N LEU A 209 2.57 7.47 -11.59
CA LEU A 209 3.88 6.83 -11.61
C LEU A 209 4.25 6.37 -13.02
N GLN A 210 5.43 6.79 -13.49
CA GLN A 210 6.03 6.36 -14.75
C GLN A 210 7.54 6.20 -14.56
N ILE A 211 8.16 5.24 -15.26
CA ILE A 211 9.61 5.12 -15.36
C ILE A 211 10.07 5.76 -16.67
N LEU A 212 11.00 6.70 -16.58
CA LEU A 212 11.58 7.36 -17.74
C LEU A 212 12.86 6.60 -18.15
N ALA A 213 12.81 5.95 -19.31
CA ALA A 213 13.90 5.13 -19.83
C ALA A 213 14.42 5.67 -21.16
N THR A 214 15.66 5.35 -21.50
CA THR A 214 16.33 5.78 -22.73
C THR A 214 16.43 4.61 -23.70
N VAL A 215 16.12 4.85 -24.98
CA VAL A 215 16.37 3.89 -26.06
C VAL A 215 17.88 3.76 -26.26
N ILE A 216 18.43 2.57 -26.04
CA ILE A 216 19.86 2.28 -26.18
C ILE A 216 20.21 1.44 -27.42
N SER A 217 19.20 0.85 -28.06
CA SER A 217 19.32 0.12 -29.33
C SER A 217 18.03 0.27 -30.12
N ALA A 218 18.13 0.51 -31.44
CA ALA A 218 16.97 0.73 -32.30
C ALA A 218 17.18 0.10 -33.69
N TRP A 219 16.20 -0.69 -34.12
CA TRP A 219 16.12 -1.35 -35.41
C TRP A 219 14.69 -1.19 -35.99
N PRO A 220 14.48 -1.42 -37.30
CA PRO A 220 13.14 -1.26 -37.88
C PRO A 220 12.04 -2.11 -37.21
N SER A 221 12.37 -3.29 -36.67
CA SER A 221 11.40 -4.20 -36.04
C SER A 221 11.28 -4.06 -34.53
N HIS A 222 12.32 -3.56 -33.85
CA HIS A 222 12.38 -3.50 -32.39
C HIS A 222 13.35 -2.46 -31.88
N ALA A 223 13.16 -2.05 -30.64
CA ALA A 223 14.06 -1.20 -29.89
C ALA A 223 14.21 -1.72 -28.46
N VAL A 224 15.24 -1.23 -27.77
CA VAL A 224 15.59 -1.64 -26.41
C VAL A 224 15.73 -0.41 -25.52
N LEU A 225 15.03 -0.41 -24.39
CA LEU A 225 15.18 0.57 -23.31
C LEU A 225 16.17 0.08 -22.25
N ASN A 226 16.88 0.99 -21.59
CA ASN A 226 17.74 0.72 -20.42
C ASN A 226 16.97 0.59 -19.09
N CYS A 227 15.79 0.00 -19.12
CA CYS A 227 14.94 -0.23 -17.96
C CYS A 227 14.49 -1.69 -17.98
N GLY A 228 14.55 -2.38 -16.85
CA GLY A 228 14.23 -3.80 -16.76
C GLY A 228 13.66 -4.20 -15.39
N LEU A 229 13.80 -5.48 -15.03
CA LEU A 229 13.32 -6.03 -13.75
C LEU A 229 13.89 -5.29 -12.53
N LYS A 230 15.09 -4.71 -12.63
CA LYS A 230 15.71 -3.96 -11.52
C LYS A 230 15.17 -2.54 -11.36
N ALA A 231 14.25 -2.12 -12.24
CA ALA A 231 13.55 -0.84 -12.14
C ALA A 231 12.03 -1.01 -11.99
N LEU A 232 11.50 -2.23 -12.09
CA LEU A 232 10.07 -2.53 -12.20
C LEU A 232 9.67 -3.77 -11.39
N GLY A 233 8.62 -3.63 -10.58
CA GLY A 233 7.92 -4.78 -10.02
C GLY A 233 6.98 -5.41 -11.05
N MET A 234 6.99 -6.75 -11.13
CA MET A 234 6.35 -7.53 -12.20
C MET A 234 5.34 -8.57 -11.70
N ASP A 235 5.04 -8.56 -10.40
CA ASP A 235 4.13 -9.50 -9.74
C ASP A 235 2.67 -9.35 -10.19
N HIS A 236 2.28 -8.18 -10.70
CA HIS A 236 0.97 -7.94 -11.33
C HIS A 236 1.03 -7.80 -12.86
N GLY A 237 2.04 -8.40 -13.50
CA GLY A 237 2.15 -8.46 -14.96
C GLY A 237 3.14 -7.45 -15.56
N ASN A 238 3.15 -7.41 -16.89
CA ASN A 238 4.14 -6.65 -17.65
C ASN A 238 3.88 -5.13 -17.62
N PRO A 239 4.94 -4.31 -17.71
CA PRO A 239 4.77 -2.89 -17.94
C PRO A 239 4.17 -2.65 -19.33
N THR A 240 3.59 -1.48 -19.51
CA THR A 240 3.12 -1.01 -20.81
C THR A 240 3.84 0.28 -21.17
N MET A 241 3.70 0.70 -22.41
CA MET A 241 4.26 1.95 -22.92
C MET A 241 3.14 2.74 -23.60
N GLU A 242 3.28 4.07 -23.60
CA GLU A 242 2.36 4.95 -24.30
C GLU A 242 2.55 4.84 -25.83
N ASP A 243 1.70 5.54 -26.59
CA ASP A 243 1.78 5.67 -28.06
C ASP A 243 1.74 4.36 -28.87
N GLY A 244 1.24 3.28 -28.25
CA GLY A 244 1.05 1.98 -28.91
C GLY A 244 2.33 1.13 -29.02
N HIS A 245 3.43 1.54 -28.40
CA HIS A 245 4.63 0.72 -28.29
C HIS A 245 4.32 -0.60 -27.55
N GLN A 246 4.69 -1.74 -28.15
CA GLN A 246 4.35 -3.05 -27.61
C GLN A 246 5.57 -3.72 -26.99
N VAL A 247 5.54 -3.90 -25.67
CA VAL A 247 6.56 -4.65 -24.92
C VAL A 247 6.52 -6.12 -25.33
N TRP A 248 7.67 -6.66 -25.72
CA TRP A 248 7.85 -8.08 -26.03
C TRP A 248 8.27 -8.86 -24.81
N PHE A 249 9.31 -8.40 -24.12
CA PHE A 249 9.80 -9.01 -22.88
C PHE A 249 10.65 -8.03 -22.08
N VAL A 250 10.82 -8.37 -20.80
CA VAL A 250 11.62 -7.63 -19.82
C VAL A 250 12.73 -8.55 -19.31
N SER A 251 13.97 -8.06 -19.34
CA SER A 251 15.15 -8.68 -18.72
C SER A 251 15.64 -7.80 -17.58
N ASP A 252 16.68 -8.22 -16.85
CA ASP A 252 17.23 -7.49 -15.69
C ASP A 252 17.34 -5.97 -15.89
N GLU A 253 17.96 -5.54 -17.00
CA GLU A 253 18.27 -4.14 -17.29
C GLU A 253 17.57 -3.61 -18.56
N HIS A 254 16.72 -4.42 -19.19
CA HIS A 254 16.22 -4.13 -20.55
C HIS A 254 14.74 -4.43 -20.76
N ILE A 255 14.07 -3.55 -21.50
CA ILE A 255 12.77 -3.81 -22.13
C ILE A 255 13.02 -3.85 -23.62
N THR A 256 12.65 -4.97 -24.24
CA THR A 256 12.59 -5.07 -25.71
C THR A 256 11.15 -4.85 -26.15
N PHE A 257 10.94 -3.97 -27.13
CA PHE A 257 9.61 -3.60 -27.60
C PHE A 257 9.60 -3.38 -29.11
N SER A 258 8.44 -3.55 -29.75
CA SER A 258 8.23 -3.08 -31.12
C SER A 258 7.74 -1.64 -31.12
N PRO A 259 8.40 -0.73 -31.86
CA PRO A 259 7.98 0.65 -31.98
C PRO A 259 6.72 0.81 -32.84
N ALA A 260 5.67 1.48 -32.34
CA ALA A 260 4.52 1.88 -33.16
C ALA A 260 4.84 3.07 -34.07
N THR A 261 5.74 3.94 -33.63
CA THR A 261 6.32 5.05 -34.39
C THR A 261 7.84 4.96 -34.38
N PRO A 262 8.56 5.46 -35.41
CA PRO A 262 10.02 5.40 -35.44
C PRO A 262 10.65 6.02 -34.19
N VAL A 263 11.58 5.28 -33.57
CA VAL A 263 12.38 5.72 -32.41
C VAL A 263 13.87 5.70 -32.75
N LYS A 264 14.66 6.53 -32.07
CA LYS A 264 16.11 6.65 -32.24
C LYS A 264 16.81 6.34 -30.92
N VAL A 265 18.05 5.87 -31.02
CA VAL A 265 18.94 5.78 -29.86
C VAL A 265 19.09 7.17 -29.23
N GLY A 266 18.85 7.25 -27.92
CA GLY A 266 18.82 8.50 -27.16
C GLY A 266 17.42 9.05 -26.88
N ASP A 267 16.37 8.58 -27.57
CA ASP A 267 14.99 8.97 -27.26
C ASP A 267 14.63 8.52 -25.84
N ARG A 268 13.85 9.34 -25.13
CA ARG A 268 13.37 9.06 -23.78
C ARG A 268 11.89 8.71 -23.84
N LEU A 269 11.53 7.54 -23.33
CA LEU A 269 10.17 7.00 -23.35
C LEU A 269 9.69 6.71 -21.92
N ARG A 270 8.38 6.85 -21.72
CA ARG A 270 7.71 6.57 -20.45
C ARG A 270 7.21 5.13 -20.44
N VAL A 271 7.53 4.42 -19.37
CA VAL A 271 7.10 3.06 -19.09
C VAL A 271 6.14 3.09 -17.91
N LEU A 272 4.96 2.51 -18.09
CA LEU A 272 3.92 2.40 -17.06
C LEU A 272 4.07 1.06 -16.33
N PRO A 273 4.31 1.04 -15.01
CA PRO A 273 4.53 -0.20 -14.28
C PRO A 273 3.25 -1.04 -14.12
N GLY A 274 3.43 -2.36 -13.99
CA GLY A 274 2.36 -3.30 -13.65
C GLY A 274 1.85 -3.10 -12.21
N HIS A 275 2.76 -2.81 -11.28
CA HIS A 275 2.47 -2.66 -9.86
C HIS A 275 3.31 -1.52 -9.23
N VAL A 276 2.66 -0.59 -8.52
CA VAL A 276 3.31 0.56 -7.88
C VAL A 276 4.30 0.15 -6.80
N ASP A 277 3.84 -0.56 -5.77
CA ASP A 277 4.55 -0.75 -4.50
C ASP A 277 5.95 -1.37 -4.66
N PRO A 278 6.12 -2.51 -5.36
CA PRO A 278 7.45 -3.09 -5.61
C PRO A 278 8.29 -2.26 -6.59
N THR A 279 7.66 -1.59 -7.57
CA THR A 279 8.39 -0.70 -8.48
C THR A 279 9.06 0.42 -7.69
N VAL A 280 8.32 1.13 -6.84
CA VAL A 280 8.86 2.23 -6.03
C VAL A 280 9.99 1.76 -5.11
N ALA A 281 9.91 0.55 -4.57
CA ALA A 281 10.94 0.01 -3.67
C ALA A 281 12.34 -0.12 -4.30
N TYR A 282 12.44 -0.17 -5.64
CA TYR A 282 13.72 -0.21 -6.35
C TYR A 282 14.39 1.17 -6.53
N HIS A 283 13.66 2.26 -6.27
CA HIS A 283 14.16 3.62 -6.51
C HIS A 283 14.46 4.34 -5.20
N GLU A 284 15.49 5.18 -5.21
CA GLU A 284 15.83 5.99 -4.04
C GLU A 284 15.04 7.31 -3.98
N ARG A 285 14.54 7.77 -5.12
CA ARG A 285 13.91 9.08 -5.33
C ARG A 285 12.79 8.98 -6.38
N MET A 286 11.79 9.84 -6.24
CA MET A 286 10.78 10.12 -7.26
C MET A 286 10.93 11.57 -7.73
N PHE A 287 10.97 11.79 -9.04
CA PHE A 287 10.96 13.12 -9.61
C PHE A 287 9.52 13.57 -9.88
N VAL A 288 9.14 14.72 -9.33
CA VAL A 288 7.82 15.32 -9.59
C VAL A 288 7.95 16.20 -10.82
N VAL A 289 7.02 16.04 -11.75
CA VAL A 289 7.07 16.75 -13.04
C VAL A 289 5.81 17.57 -13.30
N ASP A 290 6.00 18.72 -13.94
CA ASP A 290 4.96 19.45 -14.66
C ASP A 290 5.28 19.37 -16.16
N GLY A 291 4.52 18.55 -16.88
CA GLY A 291 4.82 18.16 -18.25
C GLY A 291 6.15 17.38 -18.34
N GLU A 292 7.18 18.00 -18.91
CA GLU A 292 8.55 17.45 -19.00
C GLU A 292 9.52 18.11 -18.01
N THR A 293 9.07 19.09 -17.23
CA THR A 293 9.93 19.84 -16.31
C THR A 293 9.90 19.21 -14.94
N VAL A 294 11.06 18.87 -14.39
CA VAL A 294 11.18 18.45 -12.99
C VAL A 294 10.97 19.67 -12.09
N VAL A 295 9.97 19.62 -11.22
CA VAL A 295 9.60 20.72 -10.32
C VAL A 295 9.92 20.43 -8.86
N ASP A 296 10.11 19.15 -8.50
CA ASP A 296 10.45 18.72 -7.15
C ASP A 296 11.11 17.33 -7.19
N GLU A 297 11.76 16.94 -6.10
CA GLU A 297 12.38 15.63 -5.91
C GLU A 297 12.03 15.08 -4.54
N TRP A 298 11.38 13.92 -4.50
CA TRP A 298 10.93 13.29 -3.26
C TRP A 298 11.75 12.05 -2.96
N PRO A 299 12.36 11.93 -1.76
CA PRO A 299 13.08 10.72 -1.40
C PRO A 299 12.10 9.56 -1.15
N VAL A 300 12.52 8.35 -1.50
CA VAL A 300 11.89 7.09 -1.08
C VAL A 300 12.59 6.63 0.20
N ASP A 301 12.43 7.42 1.26
CA ASP A 301 13.19 7.34 2.52
C ASP A 301 12.67 6.28 3.50
N LEU A 302 11.53 5.67 3.21
CA LEU A 302 10.94 4.57 3.98
C LEU A 302 11.20 3.18 3.37
N ARG A 303 12.09 3.08 2.38
CA ARG A 303 12.52 1.79 1.80
C ARG A 303 13.38 0.98 2.77
N GLY A 304 13.47 -0.33 2.50
CA GLY A 304 14.20 -1.27 3.35
C GLY A 304 13.32 -1.87 4.46
N TRP A 305 13.99 -2.42 5.48
CA TRP A 305 13.39 -3.13 6.61
C TRP A 305 13.75 -2.49 7.92
#